data_AF-A0A7U4E886-F1
#
_entry.id   AF-A0A7U4E886-F1
#
_cell.length_a   1.000
_cell.length_b   1.000
_cell.length_c   1.000
_cell.angle_alpha   90.00
_cell.angle_beta   90.00
_cell.angle_gamma   90.00
#
_symmetry.space_group_name_H-M   'P 1'
#
loop_
_entity.id
_entity.type
_entity.pdbx_description
1 polymer ?
#
loop_
_entity_poly.entity_id
_entity_poly.type
_entity_poly.pdbx_seq_one_letter_code
_entity_poly.pdbx_strand_id
1 'polypeptide(L)'
;MNVTRRQMLTATTLLAASTAFGHSEREESYAYVLANVKAGKTSLPDDKYLPFDWAFSEISAGNEGIKLSWNQPFPPKNRFASLRITSATDVREILVLEVKTAKTGKKIADWDLRFAALLQPFELQIPQEDLQAIFDEGIILKMVKGTKPFWFFTNNHSEKTAPKAYLPHLLIYEKGTNKDAESSDRWKERLLSLESLQTFGWQQGIVWDGLLEMSKKSARAKTVLEQQLALYFANNSLVYCNLNNIKTVETIHTVESILPFAILAQTNPTHPLLKTAIAFCEAHANAEGVIADGKGTDRMLKTEECYTVSYPLAVLAKTLNRPDLARLAIKTLQSRISILEKGTGIYQRGTEQGELFFENWSRGVAWYLLGLAKTLVHLPESEEKKSLRISFQKAVDKVLPYQQSNGLWFAFFHRPETGLETSGTAGIGAALTYGYQNGLLNRNSKKATEKAQSGLLPYLTPDGYLTGTAQVNKGGDALQQNGFRVISPYTLGFSAHFVTT
;
A
#
# COMPACT_ATOMS: atom_id res chain seq x y z
N MET A 1 -19.63 -30.68 -0.74
CA MET A 1 -20.70 -30.33 0.22
C MET A 1 -20.63 -28.83 0.45
N ASN A 2 -21.69 -28.11 0.09
CA ASN A 2 -21.76 -26.65 0.22
C ASN A 2 -21.95 -26.27 1.69
N VAL A 3 -20.88 -25.86 2.36
CA VAL A 3 -20.97 -25.27 3.71
C VAL A 3 -21.26 -23.77 3.54
N THR A 4 -22.52 -23.40 3.74
CA THR A 4 -22.93 -21.99 3.78
C THR A 4 -22.38 -21.29 5.03
N ARG A 5 -21.88 -20.07 4.85
CA ARG A 5 -21.23 -19.18 5.83
C ARG A 5 -21.99 -18.94 7.16
N ARG A 6 -23.27 -19.32 7.24
CA ARG A 6 -24.10 -19.22 8.45
C ARG A 6 -23.60 -20.11 9.59
N GLN A 7 -22.78 -21.12 9.30
CA GLN A 7 -22.14 -21.98 10.31
C GLN A 7 -20.70 -21.54 10.68
N MET A 8 -20.16 -20.47 10.05
CA MET A 8 -18.78 -20.00 10.27
C MET A 8 -18.64 -18.85 11.27
N LEU A 9 -19.73 -18.37 11.88
CA LEU A 9 -19.75 -17.15 12.71
C LEU A 9 -20.47 -17.36 14.04
N THR A 10 -19.96 -18.25 14.88
CA THR A 10 -20.40 -18.40 16.29
C THR A 10 -19.30 -18.12 17.31
N ALA A 11 -18.27 -17.36 16.94
CA ALA A 11 -17.28 -16.86 17.89
C ALA A 11 -16.74 -15.49 17.46
N THR A 12 -17.59 -14.45 17.52
CA THR A 12 -17.13 -13.05 17.47
C THR A 12 -18.21 -12.11 18.00
N THR A 13 -18.59 -12.28 19.27
CA THR A 13 -19.36 -11.30 20.02
C THR A 13 -18.40 -10.55 20.94
N LEU A 14 -17.88 -9.41 20.46
CA LEU A 14 -17.46 -8.23 21.24
C LEU A 14 -16.72 -7.26 20.32
N LEU A 15 -17.46 -6.40 19.63
CA LEU A 15 -16.94 -5.16 19.05
C LEU A 15 -18.05 -4.09 19.08
N ALA A 16 -18.49 -3.79 20.30
CA ALA A 16 -19.09 -2.50 20.63
C ALA A 16 -18.18 -1.86 21.68
N ALA A 17 -17.07 -1.27 21.23
CA ALA A 17 -16.39 -0.26 22.03
C ALA A 17 -17.04 1.08 21.66
N SER A 18 -18.19 1.34 22.27
CA SER A 18 -18.71 2.69 22.45
C SER A 18 -17.67 3.48 23.23
N THR A 19 -17.07 4.49 22.60
CA THR A 19 -16.23 5.48 23.27
C THR A 19 -17.12 6.36 24.15
N ALA A 20 -17.21 6.01 25.43
CA ALA A 20 -17.68 6.90 26.48
C ALA A 20 -16.46 7.36 27.28
N PHE A 21 -15.96 8.57 27.04
CA PHE A 21 -15.26 9.38 28.04
C PHE A 21 -15.38 10.86 27.69
N GLY A 22 -15.50 11.66 28.74
CA GLY A 22 -16.00 13.03 28.78
C GLY A 22 -15.10 14.08 28.11
N HIS A 23 -15.75 15.22 27.87
CA HIS A 23 -15.28 16.39 27.13
C HIS A 23 -13.89 16.91 27.52
N SER A 24 -13.05 17.08 26.49
CA SER A 24 -12.46 18.39 26.19
C SER A 24 -12.69 18.61 24.69
N GLU A 25 -13.51 19.58 24.31
CA GLU A 25 -13.76 19.94 22.91
C GLU A 25 -12.46 20.50 22.29
N ARG A 26 -11.63 19.63 21.72
CA ARG A 26 -10.91 20.02 20.52
C ARG A 26 -11.87 19.76 19.37
N GLU A 27 -12.36 20.82 18.72
CA GLU A 27 -12.97 20.68 17.41
C GLU A 27 -12.00 19.87 16.52
N GLU A 28 -12.45 18.73 16.00
CA GLU A 28 -11.61 17.95 15.10
C GLU A 28 -11.22 18.83 13.91
N SER A 29 -9.91 19.01 13.71
CA SER A 29 -9.35 19.78 12.58
C SER A 29 -9.74 19.24 11.20
N TYR A 30 -10.38 18.07 11.14
CA TYR A 30 -11.02 17.52 9.95
C TYR A 30 -12.32 16.78 10.32
N ALA A 31 -13.21 16.58 9.35
CA ALA A 31 -14.42 15.78 9.51
C ALA A 31 -14.77 15.02 8.23
N TYR A 32 -15.33 13.82 8.39
CA TYR A 32 -15.91 13.03 7.30
C TYR A 32 -17.38 13.36 7.11
N VAL A 33 -17.69 14.14 6.07
CA VAL A 33 -19.08 14.42 5.68
C VAL A 33 -19.47 13.39 4.62
N LEU A 34 -20.02 12.25 5.07
CA LEU A 34 -20.35 11.10 4.23
C LEU A 34 -21.43 11.46 3.20
N ALA A 35 -21.22 11.04 1.96
CA ALA A 35 -22.19 11.22 0.90
C ALA A 35 -23.29 10.15 0.97
N ASN A 36 -24.52 10.58 0.69
CA ASN A 36 -25.60 9.68 0.31
C ASN A 36 -25.42 9.33 -1.17
N VAL A 37 -25.28 8.04 -1.45
CA VAL A 37 -25.14 7.54 -2.82
C VAL A 37 -26.54 7.19 -3.32
N LYS A 38 -27.04 7.88 -4.35
CA LYS A 38 -28.30 7.49 -4.98
C LYS A 38 -28.06 6.18 -5.72
N ALA A 39 -28.66 5.09 -5.24
CA ALA A 39 -28.43 3.73 -5.73
C ALA A 39 -28.52 3.65 -7.26
N GLY A 40 -27.37 3.44 -7.90
CA GLY A 40 -27.31 2.90 -9.26
C GLY A 40 -27.60 1.40 -9.24
N LYS A 41 -27.82 0.81 -10.41
CA LYS A 41 -27.91 -0.65 -10.54
C LYS A 41 -26.58 -1.25 -10.07
N THR A 42 -26.60 -2.07 -9.02
CA THR A 42 -25.41 -2.78 -8.55
C THR A 42 -25.34 -4.13 -9.25
N SER A 43 -24.35 -4.32 -10.13
CA SER A 43 -24.06 -5.62 -10.71
C SER A 43 -22.58 -5.93 -10.51
N LEU A 44 -22.31 -7.05 -9.86
CA LEU A 44 -20.98 -7.64 -9.86
C LEU A 44 -21.09 -8.91 -10.72
N PRO A 45 -20.33 -9.04 -11.81
CA PRO A 45 -20.35 -10.26 -12.61
C PRO A 45 -19.97 -11.48 -11.76
N ASP A 46 -20.53 -12.65 -12.07
CA ASP A 46 -20.37 -13.88 -11.26
C ASP A 46 -18.90 -14.35 -11.12
N ASP A 47 -18.04 -13.98 -12.07
CA ASP A 47 -16.60 -14.28 -12.03
C ASP A 47 -15.81 -13.28 -11.17
N LYS A 48 -16.45 -12.20 -10.70
CA LYS A 48 -15.81 -11.14 -9.89
C LYS A 48 -16.11 -11.31 -8.41
N TYR A 49 -15.20 -10.77 -7.61
CA TYR A 49 -15.24 -10.89 -6.16
C TYR A 49 -14.81 -9.60 -5.48
N LEU A 50 -15.57 -9.23 -4.44
CA LEU A 50 -15.25 -8.14 -3.54
C LEU A 50 -15.00 -8.70 -2.14
N PRO A 51 -13.86 -8.40 -1.50
CA PRO A 51 -13.56 -8.92 -0.18
C PRO A 51 -14.37 -8.21 0.91
N PHE A 52 -14.39 -8.81 2.11
CA PHE A 52 -14.94 -8.26 3.37
C PHE A 52 -16.46 -8.07 3.46
N ASP A 53 -17.23 -8.43 2.43
CA ASP A 53 -18.70 -8.23 2.37
C ASP A 53 -19.13 -6.77 2.49
N TRP A 54 -18.23 -5.83 2.21
CA TRP A 54 -18.57 -4.42 2.20
C TRP A 54 -19.45 -4.09 1.01
N ALA A 55 -20.41 -3.18 1.21
CA ALA A 55 -21.23 -2.72 0.10
C ALA A 55 -20.42 -1.85 -0.86
N PHE A 56 -20.91 -1.83 -2.08
CA PHE A 56 -20.30 -1.13 -3.19
C PHE A 56 -21.38 -0.58 -4.11
N SER A 57 -20.96 0.35 -4.97
CA SER A 57 -21.74 0.84 -6.09
C SER A 57 -20.85 0.89 -7.33
N GLU A 58 -21.48 1.12 -8.47
CA GLU A 58 -20.85 1.07 -9.78
C GLU A 58 -20.99 2.41 -10.52
N ILE A 59 -19.97 2.78 -11.27
CA ILE A 59 -20.03 3.78 -12.35
C ILE A 59 -19.60 3.07 -13.63
N SER A 60 -20.48 3.02 -14.63
CA SER A 60 -20.20 2.33 -15.91
C SER A 60 -20.11 3.33 -17.07
N ALA A 61 -19.37 2.96 -18.11
CA ALA A 61 -19.30 3.72 -19.35
C ALA A 61 -20.69 3.83 -20.01
N GLY A 62 -20.98 4.99 -20.61
CA GLY A 62 -22.24 5.23 -21.33
C GLY A 62 -23.46 5.54 -20.45
N ASN A 63 -23.37 5.39 -19.12
CA ASN A 63 -24.44 5.76 -18.20
C ASN A 63 -24.45 7.27 -17.88
N GLU A 64 -25.58 7.76 -17.34
CA GLU A 64 -25.72 9.18 -16.96
C GLU A 64 -24.83 9.60 -15.78
N GLY A 65 -24.25 8.62 -15.08
CA GLY A 65 -23.42 8.80 -13.88
C GLY A 65 -24.19 8.49 -12.60
N ILE A 66 -23.52 8.64 -11.46
CA ILE A 66 -24.10 8.43 -10.13
C ILE A 66 -24.16 9.73 -9.34
N LYS A 67 -25.26 9.93 -8.61
CA LYS A 67 -25.44 11.10 -7.75
C LYS A 67 -24.91 10.85 -6.35
N LEU A 68 -24.06 11.75 -5.87
CA LEU A 68 -23.67 11.90 -4.47
C LEU A 68 -24.32 13.15 -3.90
N SER A 69 -24.90 13.07 -2.70
CA SER A 69 -25.49 14.24 -2.02
C SER A 69 -25.22 14.27 -0.52
N TRP A 70 -25.13 15.47 0.04
CA TRP A 70 -24.87 15.68 1.46
C TRP A 70 -26.07 16.36 2.09
N ASN A 71 -26.62 15.75 3.14
CA ASN A 71 -27.85 16.24 3.79
C ASN A 71 -27.53 17.10 5.03
N GLN A 72 -26.31 17.61 5.12
CA GLN A 72 -25.84 18.42 6.24
C GLN A 72 -25.58 19.85 5.74
N PRO A 73 -25.80 20.88 6.58
CA PRO A 73 -25.52 22.26 6.20
C PRO A 73 -24.02 22.45 5.90
N PHE A 74 -23.71 23.38 5.00
CA PHE A 74 -22.32 23.74 4.72
C PHE A 74 -21.64 24.25 6.01
N PRO A 75 -20.45 23.73 6.37
CA PRO A 75 -19.72 24.17 7.56
C PRO A 75 -19.31 25.65 7.51
N PRO A 76 -18.94 26.27 8.64
CA PRO A 76 -18.61 27.70 8.71
C PRO A 76 -17.46 28.12 7.78
N LYS A 77 -17.36 29.44 7.53
CA LYS A 77 -16.33 30.07 6.68
C LYS A 77 -14.92 29.61 7.04
N ASN A 78 -14.04 29.51 6.04
CA ASN A 78 -12.62 29.09 6.10
C ASN A 78 -12.34 27.57 6.15
N ARG A 79 -13.33 26.73 5.83
CA ARG A 79 -13.15 25.29 5.66
C ARG A 79 -12.85 24.93 4.20
N PHE A 80 -12.00 23.93 4.00
CA PHE A 80 -11.65 23.34 2.71
C PHE A 80 -12.27 21.96 2.62
N ALA A 81 -12.55 21.49 1.40
CA ALA A 81 -13.02 20.13 1.20
C ALA A 81 -12.20 19.41 0.13
N SER A 82 -12.02 18.12 0.37
CA SER A 82 -11.53 17.17 -0.62
C SER A 82 -12.59 16.08 -0.80
N LEU A 83 -13.03 15.85 -2.04
CA LEU A 83 -13.89 14.72 -2.37
C LEU A 83 -13.04 13.46 -2.41
N ARG A 84 -13.51 12.40 -1.74
CA ARG A 84 -12.85 11.09 -1.78
C ARG A 84 -13.80 9.97 -2.13
N ILE A 85 -13.30 9.04 -2.93
CA ILE A 85 -13.91 7.74 -3.21
C ILE A 85 -12.81 6.67 -3.21
N THR A 86 -13.12 5.47 -2.73
CA THR A 86 -12.14 4.36 -2.67
C THR A 86 -12.55 3.25 -3.61
N SER A 87 -11.59 2.81 -4.43
CA SER A 87 -11.81 1.72 -5.38
C SER A 87 -12.09 0.41 -4.65
N ALA A 88 -13.21 -0.23 -5.00
CA ALA A 88 -13.57 -1.56 -4.53
C ALA A 88 -12.92 -2.66 -5.38
N THR A 89 -12.28 -2.32 -6.50
CA THR A 89 -11.68 -3.27 -7.43
C THR A 89 -10.34 -2.79 -7.96
N ASP A 90 -9.58 -3.71 -8.54
CA ASP A 90 -8.44 -3.41 -9.39
C ASP A 90 -8.89 -2.95 -10.79
N VAL A 91 -8.45 -1.76 -11.19
CA VAL A 91 -8.66 -1.16 -12.52
C VAL A 91 -7.34 -1.26 -13.31
N ARG A 92 -7.46 -1.62 -14.59
CA ARG A 92 -6.32 -1.90 -15.51
C ARG A 92 -6.28 -0.99 -16.73
N GLU A 93 -7.01 0.12 -16.69
CA GLU A 93 -7.08 1.09 -17.77
C GLU A 93 -7.02 2.53 -17.23
N ILE A 94 -6.92 3.48 -18.16
CA ILE A 94 -7.13 4.89 -17.84
C ILE A 94 -8.63 5.10 -17.60
N LEU A 95 -8.95 5.57 -16.40
CA LEU A 95 -10.31 5.86 -15.96
C LEU A 95 -10.37 7.34 -15.60
N VAL A 96 -11.33 8.07 -16.18
CA VAL A 96 -11.57 9.48 -15.86
C VAL A 96 -13.06 9.69 -15.60
N LEU A 97 -13.37 10.32 -14.47
CA LEU A 97 -14.72 10.69 -14.08
C LEU A 97 -14.89 12.20 -14.21
N GLU A 98 -15.86 12.65 -15.01
CA GLU A 98 -16.35 14.02 -14.94
C GLU A 98 -17.13 14.20 -13.64
N VAL A 99 -16.76 15.23 -12.89
CA VAL A 99 -17.44 15.68 -11.67
C VAL A 99 -18.18 16.96 -12.01
N LYS A 100 -19.50 16.98 -11.81
CA LYS A 100 -20.33 18.18 -12.02
C LYS A 100 -21.38 18.34 -10.95
N THR A 101 -21.84 19.56 -10.71
CA THR A 101 -22.97 19.82 -9.80
C THR A 101 -24.25 19.14 -10.32
N ALA A 102 -25.07 18.63 -9.41
CA ALA A 102 -26.17 17.75 -9.79
C ALA A 102 -27.45 18.46 -10.25
N LYS A 103 -27.61 19.77 -10.04
CA LYS A 103 -28.77 20.53 -10.55
C LYS A 103 -28.38 21.44 -11.71
N THR A 104 -27.32 22.22 -11.56
CA THR A 104 -26.86 23.20 -12.55
C THR A 104 -25.99 22.58 -13.64
N GLY A 105 -25.40 21.40 -13.39
CA GLY A 105 -24.52 20.74 -14.36
C GLY A 105 -23.17 21.44 -14.55
N LYS A 106 -22.80 22.38 -13.67
CA LYS A 106 -21.50 23.05 -13.68
C LYS A 106 -20.41 22.01 -13.52
N LYS A 107 -19.51 21.92 -14.49
CA LYS A 107 -18.33 21.05 -14.43
C LYS A 107 -17.35 21.57 -13.37
N ILE A 108 -16.94 20.67 -12.47
CA ILE A 108 -15.97 20.93 -11.40
C ILE A 108 -14.59 20.41 -11.82
N ALA A 109 -14.50 19.16 -12.31
CA ALA A 109 -13.24 18.55 -12.70
C ALA A 109 -13.41 17.36 -13.64
N ASP A 110 -12.35 17.02 -14.37
CA ASP A 110 -12.11 15.69 -14.92
C ASP A 110 -11.15 14.96 -13.99
N TRP A 111 -11.69 14.06 -13.17
CA TRP A 111 -10.95 13.38 -12.11
C TRP A 111 -10.33 12.08 -12.62
N ASP A 112 -9.00 12.02 -12.60
CA ASP A 112 -8.23 10.88 -13.10
C ASP A 112 -8.02 9.80 -12.04
N LEU A 113 -8.62 8.62 -12.27
CA LEU A 113 -8.54 7.45 -11.40
C LEU A 113 -7.83 6.27 -12.08
N ARG A 114 -6.95 6.56 -13.05
CA ARG A 114 -6.24 5.54 -13.83
C ARG A 114 -5.60 4.49 -12.95
N PHE A 115 -5.71 3.24 -13.41
CA PHE A 115 -4.99 2.10 -12.85
C PHE A 115 -5.25 1.85 -11.34
N ALA A 116 -6.37 2.31 -10.81
CA ALA A 116 -6.77 2.15 -9.41
C ALA A 116 -6.49 0.73 -8.89
N ALA A 117 -5.84 0.61 -7.74
CA ALA A 117 -5.74 -0.64 -7.00
C ALA A 117 -6.98 -0.83 -6.11
N LEU A 118 -7.31 -2.08 -5.77
CA LEU A 118 -8.28 -2.37 -4.73
C LEU A 118 -7.87 -1.65 -3.41
N LEU A 119 -8.85 -1.05 -2.71
CA LEU A 119 -8.67 -0.28 -1.47
C LEU A 119 -7.81 0.99 -1.65
N GLN A 120 -7.68 1.50 -2.87
CA GLN A 120 -7.01 2.77 -3.13
C GLN A 120 -8.00 3.94 -2.98
N PRO A 121 -7.82 4.84 -2.00
CA PRO A 121 -8.54 6.09 -1.95
C PRO A 121 -8.00 7.05 -3.03
N PHE A 122 -8.92 7.71 -3.73
CA PHE A 122 -8.63 8.85 -4.59
C PHE A 122 -9.13 10.12 -3.91
N GLU A 123 -8.41 11.21 -4.14
CA GLU A 123 -8.77 12.53 -3.64
C GLU A 123 -8.85 13.54 -4.78
N LEU A 124 -9.87 14.39 -4.72
CA LEU A 124 -10.04 15.57 -5.58
C LEU A 124 -10.25 16.78 -4.68
N GLN A 125 -9.32 17.72 -4.75
CA GLN A 125 -9.48 19.01 -4.09
C GLN A 125 -10.66 19.77 -4.71
N ILE A 126 -11.59 20.22 -3.88
CA ILE A 126 -12.75 20.98 -4.34
C ILE A 126 -12.42 22.48 -4.33
N PRO A 127 -12.67 23.22 -5.43
CA PRO A 127 -12.55 24.67 -5.45
C PRO A 127 -13.49 25.34 -4.44
N GLN A 128 -13.01 26.39 -3.77
CA GLN A 128 -13.75 27.06 -2.70
C GLN A 128 -15.10 27.62 -3.18
N GLU A 129 -15.11 28.16 -4.39
CA GLU A 129 -16.28 28.71 -5.07
C GLU A 129 -17.35 27.66 -5.41
N ASP A 130 -17.00 26.37 -5.44
CA ASP A 130 -17.92 25.28 -5.78
C ASP A 130 -18.52 24.59 -4.54
N LEU A 131 -17.92 24.79 -3.37
CA LEU A 131 -18.30 24.07 -2.14
C LEU A 131 -19.77 24.23 -1.79
N GLN A 132 -20.27 25.47 -1.76
CA GLN A 132 -21.66 25.74 -1.41
C GLN A 132 -22.62 25.03 -2.36
N ALA A 133 -22.37 25.12 -3.67
CA ALA A 133 -23.19 24.44 -4.69
C ALA A 133 -23.14 22.92 -4.54
N ILE A 134 -21.99 22.34 -4.19
CA ILE A 134 -21.84 20.89 -3.97
C ILE A 134 -22.69 20.42 -2.79
N PHE A 135 -22.75 21.19 -1.69
CA PHE A 135 -23.61 20.88 -0.55
C PHE A 135 -25.11 21.02 -0.91
N ASP A 136 -25.49 22.09 -1.63
CA ASP A 136 -26.89 22.38 -1.95
C ASP A 136 -27.48 21.51 -3.07
N GLU A 137 -26.65 21.08 -4.01
CA GLU A 137 -27.07 20.35 -5.20
C GLU A 137 -26.74 18.85 -5.11
N GLY A 138 -25.62 18.51 -4.48
CA GLY A 138 -24.88 17.28 -4.71
C GLY A 138 -24.05 17.34 -6.00
N ILE A 139 -23.39 16.23 -6.33
CA ILE A 139 -22.63 16.06 -7.57
C ILE A 139 -23.08 14.83 -8.35
N ILE A 140 -22.80 14.84 -9.65
CA ILE A 140 -22.84 13.67 -10.52
C ILE A 140 -21.40 13.28 -10.85
N LEU A 141 -21.08 12.01 -10.65
CA LEU A 141 -19.86 11.37 -11.13
C LEU A 141 -20.18 10.58 -12.40
N LYS A 142 -19.65 11.00 -13.55
CA LYS A 142 -19.90 10.37 -14.84
C LYS A 142 -18.59 9.88 -15.46
N MET A 143 -18.53 8.63 -15.88
CA MET A 143 -17.37 8.12 -16.60
C MET A 143 -17.29 8.75 -18.00
N VAL A 144 -16.19 9.44 -18.27
CA VAL A 144 -15.90 10.06 -19.57
C VAL A 144 -14.73 9.38 -20.30
N LYS A 145 -13.91 8.62 -19.58
CA LYS A 145 -12.88 7.74 -20.14
C LYS A 145 -12.81 6.45 -19.34
N GLY A 146 -12.69 5.32 -20.03
CA GLY A 146 -12.75 3.98 -19.46
C GLY A 146 -13.82 3.16 -20.16
N THR A 147 -13.65 1.83 -20.15
CA THR A 147 -14.53 0.89 -20.85
C THR A 147 -15.19 -0.10 -19.89
N LYS A 148 -14.56 -0.39 -18.75
CA LYS A 148 -15.08 -1.30 -17.73
C LYS A 148 -15.72 -0.52 -16.59
N PRO A 149 -16.67 -1.14 -15.88
CA PRO A 149 -17.22 -0.55 -14.67
C PRO A 149 -16.16 -0.22 -13.63
N PHE A 150 -16.35 0.91 -12.96
CA PHE A 150 -15.62 1.29 -11.76
C PHE A 150 -16.49 1.02 -10.54
N TRP A 151 -16.09 0.03 -9.74
CA TRP A 151 -16.75 -0.25 -8.47
C TRP A 151 -16.04 0.47 -7.33
N PHE A 152 -16.82 1.07 -6.42
CA PHE A 152 -16.33 1.80 -5.26
C PHE A 152 -17.15 1.46 -4.02
N PHE A 153 -16.55 1.54 -2.83
CA PHE A 153 -17.24 1.17 -1.59
C PHE A 153 -18.35 2.16 -1.24
N THR A 154 -19.42 1.67 -0.63
CA THR A 154 -20.57 2.47 -0.18
C THR A 154 -21.04 2.05 1.20
N ASN A 155 -21.80 2.93 1.85
CA ASN A 155 -22.33 2.65 3.16
C ASN A 155 -23.51 1.67 3.05
N ASN A 156 -23.48 0.57 3.79
CA ASN A 156 -24.63 -0.35 3.92
C ASN A 156 -25.42 -0.17 5.22
N HIS A 157 -25.07 0.82 6.05
CA HIS A 157 -25.71 1.08 7.34
C HIS A 157 -25.78 -0.15 8.26
N SER A 158 -24.77 -1.03 8.16
CA SER A 158 -24.63 -2.24 8.97
C SER A 158 -23.28 -2.28 9.68
N GLU A 159 -23.12 -3.22 10.62
CA GLU A 159 -21.83 -3.47 11.29
C GLU A 159 -20.72 -3.94 10.32
N LYS A 160 -21.10 -4.44 9.13
CA LYS A 160 -20.17 -4.86 8.06
C LYS A 160 -19.97 -3.76 7.01
N THR A 161 -20.01 -2.50 7.41
CA THR A 161 -19.72 -1.38 6.50
C THR A 161 -18.21 -1.15 6.39
N ALA A 162 -17.76 -0.65 5.25
CA ALA A 162 -16.37 -0.23 5.09
C ALA A 162 -16.06 0.94 6.05
N PRO A 163 -14.80 1.09 6.49
CA PRO A 163 -14.40 2.23 7.30
C PRO A 163 -14.77 3.58 6.67
N LYS A 164 -15.08 4.59 7.50
CA LYS A 164 -15.57 5.90 7.03
C LYS A 164 -14.68 6.54 5.96
N ALA A 165 -13.36 6.40 6.09
CA ALA A 165 -12.42 6.94 5.11
C ALA A 165 -12.43 6.25 3.75
N TYR A 166 -13.01 5.06 3.63
CA TYR A 166 -13.20 4.35 2.36
C TYR A 166 -14.56 4.61 1.72
N LEU A 167 -15.52 5.14 2.48
CA LEU A 167 -16.82 5.53 1.97
C LEU A 167 -16.71 6.83 1.17
N PRO A 168 -17.64 7.12 0.23
CA PRO A 168 -17.66 8.39 -0.50
C PRO A 168 -17.95 9.53 0.46
N HIS A 169 -17.10 10.56 0.49
CA HIS A 169 -17.25 11.67 1.44
C HIS A 169 -16.59 12.95 0.94
N LEU A 170 -16.97 14.06 1.57
CA LEU A 170 -16.16 15.26 1.61
C LEU A 170 -15.34 15.24 2.90
N LEU A 171 -14.02 15.27 2.76
CA LEU A 171 -13.10 15.48 3.87
C LEU A 171 -13.03 16.99 4.08
N ILE A 172 -13.70 17.48 5.12
CA ILE A 172 -13.69 18.89 5.49
C ILE A 172 -12.52 19.14 6.44
N TYR A 173 -11.76 20.20 6.24
CA TYR A 173 -10.61 20.54 7.10
C TYR A 173 -10.25 22.03 7.05
N GLU A 174 -9.39 22.50 7.96
CA GLU A 174 -8.87 23.88 7.96
C GLU A 174 -7.46 23.96 7.32
N LYS A 175 -7.16 25.02 6.57
CA LYS A 175 -5.83 25.20 5.94
C LYS A 175 -4.80 25.63 6.99
N GLY A 176 -3.62 25.02 6.96
CA GLY A 176 -2.58 25.20 7.98
C GLY A 176 -2.55 24.08 9.03
N THR A 177 -3.57 23.22 9.05
CA THR A 177 -3.59 21.99 9.87
C THR A 177 -2.56 20.96 9.42
N ASN A 178 -1.85 21.15 8.30
CA ASN A 178 -0.67 20.33 8.00
C ASN A 178 0.43 20.53 9.06
N LYS A 179 0.52 21.68 9.75
CA LYS A 179 1.39 21.82 10.93
C LYS A 179 0.88 20.99 12.13
N ASP A 180 -0.43 20.77 12.21
CA ASP A 180 -1.02 19.84 13.17
C ASP A 180 -0.94 18.39 12.69
N ALA A 181 -0.84 18.10 11.39
CA ALA A 181 -0.52 16.79 10.83
C ALA A 181 0.98 16.47 10.99
N GLU A 182 1.84 17.49 10.91
CA GLU A 182 3.27 17.47 11.25
C GLU A 182 3.48 17.20 12.74
N SER A 183 2.54 17.58 13.62
CA SER A 183 2.58 17.35 15.07
C SER A 183 1.72 16.17 15.56
N SER A 184 0.83 15.62 14.73
CA SER A 184 -0.10 14.58 15.17
C SER A 184 0.26 13.20 14.65
N ASP A 185 0.13 12.23 15.55
CA ASP A 185 0.24 10.80 15.29
C ASP A 185 -0.91 10.27 14.40
N ARG A 186 -1.58 11.11 13.60
CA ARG A 186 -2.73 10.72 12.76
C ARG A 186 -2.39 9.65 11.74
N TRP A 187 -1.20 9.70 11.16
CA TRP A 187 -0.76 8.64 10.26
C TRP A 187 -0.59 7.31 11.01
N LYS A 188 -0.22 7.33 12.30
CA LYS A 188 -0.18 6.13 13.15
C LYS A 188 -1.60 5.65 13.42
N GLU A 189 -2.52 6.55 13.77
CA GLU A 189 -3.93 6.22 13.95
C GLU A 189 -4.52 5.54 12.70
N ARG A 190 -4.17 6.06 11.51
CA ARG A 190 -4.53 5.48 10.23
C ARG A 190 -3.97 4.08 10.02
N LEU A 191 -2.67 3.89 10.31
CA LEU A 191 -2.03 2.60 10.22
C LEU A 191 -2.63 1.58 11.20
N LEU A 192 -2.93 2.04 12.42
CA LEU A 192 -3.52 1.29 13.53
C LEU A 192 -5.05 1.18 13.44
N SER A 193 -5.59 1.08 12.23
CA SER A 193 -7.02 0.86 11.96
C SER A 193 -7.21 -0.06 10.74
N LEU A 194 -8.47 -0.41 10.43
CA LEU A 194 -8.81 -1.14 9.20
C LEU A 194 -8.68 -0.29 7.92
N GLU A 195 -8.39 1.00 8.07
CA GLU A 195 -8.21 1.95 6.96
C GLU A 195 -6.80 1.90 6.37
N SER A 196 -5.95 1.03 6.90
CA SER A 196 -4.67 0.64 6.30
C SER A 196 -4.74 -0.67 5.53
N LEU A 197 -5.91 -1.33 5.44
CA LEU A 197 -6.07 -2.54 4.64
C LEU A 197 -5.73 -2.28 3.17
N GLN A 198 -5.06 -3.22 2.53
CA GLN A 198 -4.59 -3.13 1.15
C GLN A 198 -4.77 -4.47 0.43
N THR A 199 -4.66 -4.49 -0.89
CA THR A 199 -4.66 -5.73 -1.67
C THR A 199 -3.67 -6.76 -1.09
N PHE A 200 -4.14 -8.00 -0.90
CA PHE A 200 -3.28 -9.10 -0.45
C PHE A 200 -2.09 -9.27 -1.41
N GLY A 201 -0.91 -9.42 -0.84
CA GLY A 201 0.36 -9.50 -1.56
C GLY A 201 1.32 -8.41 -1.07
N TRP A 202 2.12 -7.82 -1.96
CA TRP A 202 3.16 -6.88 -1.57
C TRP A 202 2.61 -5.65 -0.82
N GLN A 203 1.44 -5.11 -1.21
CA GLN A 203 0.86 -3.93 -0.55
C GLN A 203 0.46 -4.22 0.89
N GLN A 204 -0.37 -5.26 1.12
CA GLN A 204 -0.77 -5.67 2.47
C GLN A 204 0.43 -6.17 3.29
N GLY A 205 1.41 -6.81 2.63
CA GLY A 205 2.64 -7.25 3.26
C GLY A 205 3.45 -6.11 3.88
N ILE A 206 3.53 -4.94 3.23
CA ILE A 206 4.21 -3.74 3.79
C ILE A 206 3.48 -3.20 5.01
N VAL A 207 2.15 -3.11 4.93
CA VAL A 207 1.32 -2.67 6.06
C VAL A 207 1.57 -3.56 7.27
N TRP A 208 1.56 -4.87 7.06
CA TRP A 208 1.78 -5.84 8.12
C TRP A 208 3.22 -5.87 8.62
N ASP A 209 4.23 -5.67 7.76
CA ASP A 209 5.62 -5.58 8.20
C ASP A 209 5.80 -4.36 9.13
N GLY A 210 5.21 -3.21 8.77
CA GLY A 210 5.21 -2.02 9.62
C GLY A 210 4.45 -2.24 10.94
N LEU A 211 3.26 -2.84 10.90
CA LEU A 211 2.48 -3.18 12.09
C LEU A 211 3.22 -4.18 12.99
N LEU A 212 3.91 -5.16 12.42
CA LEU A 212 4.73 -6.13 13.15
C LEU A 212 5.87 -5.43 13.88
N GLU A 213 6.56 -4.49 13.23
CA GLU A 213 7.61 -3.70 13.89
C GLU A 213 7.05 -2.84 15.04
N MET A 214 5.90 -2.17 14.84
CA MET A 214 5.23 -1.42 15.91
C MET A 214 4.72 -2.30 17.06
N SER A 215 4.28 -3.53 16.76
CA SER A 215 3.75 -4.47 17.76
C SER A 215 4.75 -4.84 18.85
N LYS A 216 6.05 -4.73 18.57
CA LYS A 216 7.13 -4.95 19.55
C LYS A 216 7.04 -4.02 20.76
N LYS A 217 6.41 -2.85 20.61
CA LYS A 217 6.27 -1.82 21.66
C LYS A 217 4.82 -1.35 21.86
N SER A 218 3.85 -1.84 21.09
CA SER A 218 2.46 -1.38 21.12
C SER A 218 1.47 -2.55 21.07
N ALA A 219 0.73 -2.74 22.17
CA ALA A 219 -0.35 -3.73 22.25
C ALA A 219 -1.48 -3.45 21.25
N ARG A 220 -1.77 -2.18 20.96
CA ARG A 220 -2.73 -1.78 19.94
C ARG A 220 -2.28 -2.23 18.55
N ALA A 221 -1.00 -2.02 18.20
CA ALA A 221 -0.47 -2.47 16.91
C ALA A 221 -0.54 -3.99 16.76
N LYS A 222 -0.24 -4.74 17.83
CA LYS A 222 -0.41 -6.19 17.86
C LYS A 222 -1.86 -6.61 17.60
N THR A 223 -2.80 -5.98 18.30
CA THR A 223 -4.24 -6.27 18.16
C THR A 223 -4.73 -6.00 16.74
N VAL A 224 -4.35 -4.85 16.15
CA VAL A 224 -4.72 -4.50 14.77
C VAL A 224 -4.11 -5.48 13.76
N LEU A 225 -2.85 -5.87 13.95
CA LEU A 225 -2.19 -6.87 13.11
C LEU A 225 -2.94 -8.21 13.13
N GLU A 226 -3.28 -8.70 14.32
CA GLU A 226 -4.04 -9.96 14.50
C GLU A 226 -5.44 -9.88 13.84
N GLN A 227 -6.14 -8.75 14.00
CA GLN A 227 -7.43 -8.50 13.36
C GLN A 227 -7.31 -8.52 11.83
N GLN A 228 -6.30 -7.83 11.26
CA GLN A 228 -6.12 -7.81 9.82
C GLN A 228 -5.71 -9.19 9.28
N LEU A 229 -4.82 -9.92 9.96
CA LEU A 229 -4.45 -11.29 9.57
C LEU A 229 -5.69 -12.20 9.52
N ALA A 230 -6.59 -12.10 10.51
CA ALA A 230 -7.82 -12.89 10.56
C ALA A 230 -8.78 -12.61 9.38
N LEU A 231 -8.71 -11.43 8.75
CA LEU A 231 -9.53 -11.12 7.57
C LEU A 231 -9.09 -11.88 6.31
N TYR A 232 -7.81 -12.25 6.21
CA TYR A 232 -7.27 -12.96 5.05
C TYR A 232 -7.00 -14.44 5.31
N PHE A 233 -6.54 -14.79 6.53
CA PHE A 233 -6.16 -16.15 6.95
C PHE A 233 -7.20 -16.81 7.87
N ALA A 234 -8.49 -16.54 7.65
CA ALA A 234 -9.57 -17.08 8.48
C ALA A 234 -9.60 -18.63 8.44
N ASN A 235 -9.75 -19.27 9.60
CA ASN A 235 -9.88 -20.73 9.74
C ASN A 235 -8.77 -21.53 9.03
N ASN A 236 -7.52 -21.04 9.12
CA ASN A 236 -6.36 -21.62 8.45
C ASN A 236 -6.40 -21.61 6.90
N SER A 237 -7.37 -20.91 6.30
CA SER A 237 -7.53 -20.76 4.86
C SER A 237 -7.19 -19.33 4.44
N LEU A 238 -6.53 -19.18 3.30
CA LEU A 238 -6.29 -17.88 2.68
C LEU A 238 -7.44 -17.57 1.73
N VAL A 239 -8.13 -16.45 1.92
CA VAL A 239 -9.14 -15.96 0.98
C VAL A 239 -8.89 -14.50 0.67
N TYR A 240 -8.73 -14.17 -0.60
CA TYR A 240 -8.51 -12.79 -1.03
C TYR A 240 -9.04 -12.54 -2.44
N CYS A 241 -9.15 -11.26 -2.79
CA CYS A 241 -9.42 -10.82 -4.15
C CYS A 241 -8.10 -10.58 -4.86
N ASN A 242 -7.83 -11.33 -5.94
CA ASN A 242 -6.60 -11.17 -6.69
C ASN A 242 -6.64 -9.93 -7.62
N LEU A 243 -5.53 -9.67 -8.30
CA LEU A 243 -5.36 -8.48 -9.14
C LEU A 243 -6.22 -8.46 -10.43
N ASN A 244 -7.03 -9.51 -10.66
CA ASN A 244 -8.02 -9.60 -11.73
C ASN A 244 -9.47 -9.54 -11.21
N ASN A 245 -9.62 -9.16 -9.93
CA ASN A 245 -10.88 -9.12 -9.21
C ASN A 245 -11.55 -10.47 -9.02
N ILE A 246 -10.77 -11.56 -8.93
CA ILE A 246 -11.29 -12.93 -8.81
C ILE A 246 -11.06 -13.45 -7.39
N LYS A 247 -12.05 -14.17 -6.85
CA LYS A 247 -11.92 -14.85 -5.56
C LYS A 247 -10.84 -15.91 -5.64
N THR A 248 -9.81 -15.76 -4.82
CA THR A 248 -8.71 -16.70 -4.72
C THR A 248 -8.75 -17.36 -3.35
N VAL A 249 -8.66 -18.69 -3.33
CA VAL A 249 -8.70 -19.50 -2.11
C VAL A 249 -7.45 -20.36 -2.09
N GLU A 250 -6.67 -20.23 -1.01
CA GLU A 250 -5.48 -21.05 -0.69
C GLU A 250 -4.39 -21.10 -1.78
N THR A 251 -4.47 -20.22 -2.77
CA THR A 251 -3.60 -20.20 -3.94
C THR A 251 -2.74 -18.94 -3.92
N ILE A 252 -1.47 -19.09 -4.30
CA ILE A 252 -0.51 -18.00 -4.48
C ILE A 252 -0.24 -17.89 -5.98
N HIS A 253 -0.40 -16.70 -6.55
CA HIS A 253 -0.30 -16.49 -8.00
C HIS A 253 1.01 -15.85 -8.46
N THR A 254 1.68 -15.10 -7.59
CA THR A 254 2.87 -14.33 -7.94
C THR A 254 3.87 -14.36 -6.79
N VAL A 255 5.15 -14.23 -7.12
CA VAL A 255 6.23 -14.09 -6.12
C VAL A 255 6.05 -12.85 -5.22
N GLU A 256 5.39 -11.80 -5.72
CA GLU A 256 5.04 -10.62 -4.93
C GLU A 256 4.01 -10.90 -3.82
N SER A 257 3.33 -12.05 -3.88
CA SER A 257 2.37 -12.48 -2.88
C SER A 257 3.00 -13.20 -1.68
N ILE A 258 4.33 -13.35 -1.66
CA ILE A 258 5.06 -14.08 -0.62
C ILE A 258 5.39 -13.20 0.61
N LEU A 259 5.47 -11.88 0.47
CA LEU A 259 5.75 -10.95 1.58
C LEU A 259 4.87 -11.18 2.83
N PRO A 260 3.53 -11.32 2.72
CA PRO A 260 2.66 -11.61 3.86
C PRO A 260 3.08 -12.83 4.71
N PHE A 261 3.72 -13.84 4.10
CA PHE A 261 4.12 -15.05 4.79
C PHE A 261 5.33 -14.86 5.72
N ALA A 262 6.13 -13.79 5.55
CA ALA A 262 7.11 -13.39 6.56
C ALA A 262 6.44 -13.01 7.89
N ILE A 263 5.31 -12.30 7.80
CA ILE A 263 4.56 -11.87 8.98
C ILE A 263 3.82 -13.07 9.57
N LEU A 264 3.17 -13.88 8.73
CA LEU A 264 2.47 -15.07 9.18
C LEU A 264 3.41 -16.03 9.91
N ALA A 265 4.63 -16.25 9.39
CA ALA A 265 5.62 -17.09 10.06
C ALA A 265 6.06 -16.56 11.44
N GLN A 266 6.09 -15.24 11.63
CA GLN A 266 6.49 -14.61 12.90
C GLN A 266 5.35 -14.53 13.92
N THR A 267 4.09 -14.57 13.46
CA THR A 267 2.89 -14.43 14.32
C THR A 267 2.19 -15.76 14.58
N ASN A 268 2.24 -16.69 13.62
CA ASN A 268 1.69 -18.03 13.70
C ASN A 268 2.60 -19.03 12.95
N PRO A 269 3.73 -19.46 13.56
CA PRO A 269 4.72 -20.32 12.93
C PRO A 269 4.20 -21.74 12.60
N THR A 270 3.05 -22.12 13.14
CA THR A 270 2.41 -23.42 12.91
C THR A 270 1.35 -23.40 11.80
N HIS A 271 1.11 -22.23 11.18
CA HIS A 271 0.05 -22.09 10.19
C HIS A 271 0.30 -23.00 8.96
N PRO A 272 -0.67 -23.81 8.52
CA PRO A 272 -0.45 -24.81 7.46
C PRO A 272 -0.04 -24.19 6.11
N LEU A 273 -0.56 -23.01 5.78
CA LEU A 273 -0.22 -22.31 4.53
C LEU A 273 1.24 -21.84 4.43
N LEU A 274 2.03 -21.89 5.50
CA LEU A 274 3.48 -21.70 5.37
C LEU A 274 4.11 -22.75 4.45
N LYS A 275 3.57 -23.99 4.47
CA LYS A 275 4.00 -25.06 3.55
C LYS A 275 3.64 -24.73 2.11
N THR A 276 2.46 -24.14 1.88
CA THR A 276 2.02 -23.67 0.55
C THR A 276 2.96 -22.61 0.00
N ALA A 277 3.35 -21.63 0.82
CA ALA A 277 4.30 -20.59 0.42
C ALA A 277 5.69 -21.16 0.10
N ILE A 278 6.18 -22.10 0.90
CA ILE A 278 7.45 -22.79 0.65
C ILE A 278 7.41 -23.55 -0.68
N ALA A 279 6.38 -24.38 -0.89
CA ALA A 279 6.22 -25.14 -2.12
C ALA A 279 6.11 -24.23 -3.35
N PHE A 280 5.43 -23.08 -3.23
CA PHE A 280 5.39 -22.08 -4.28
C PHE A 280 6.78 -21.54 -4.61
N CYS A 281 7.57 -21.14 -3.59
CA CYS A 281 8.93 -20.65 -3.80
C CYS A 281 9.85 -21.70 -4.43
N GLU A 282 9.81 -22.94 -3.92
CA GLU A 282 10.61 -24.06 -4.45
C GLU A 282 10.28 -24.34 -5.92
N ALA A 283 9.00 -24.26 -6.31
CA ALA A 283 8.56 -24.44 -7.70
C ALA A 283 8.96 -23.29 -8.64
N HIS A 284 9.34 -22.12 -8.11
CA HIS A 284 9.81 -20.96 -8.89
C HIS A 284 11.34 -20.81 -8.87
N ALA A 285 12.06 -21.67 -8.14
CA ALA A 285 13.52 -21.71 -8.17
C ALA A 285 14.00 -22.37 -9.47
N ASN A 286 15.02 -21.78 -10.12
CA ASN A 286 15.75 -22.48 -11.18
C ASN A 286 16.78 -23.47 -10.57
N ALA A 287 17.58 -24.11 -11.44
CA ALA A 287 18.59 -25.08 -11.03
C ALA A 287 19.62 -24.51 -10.03
N GLU A 288 19.91 -23.21 -10.11
CA GLU A 288 20.84 -22.50 -9.24
C GLU A 288 20.19 -22.00 -7.93
N GLY A 289 18.89 -22.22 -7.74
CA GLY A 289 18.13 -21.76 -6.57
C GLY A 289 17.69 -20.29 -6.65
N VAL A 290 17.72 -19.67 -7.83
CA VAL A 290 17.24 -18.31 -8.06
C VAL A 290 15.74 -18.34 -8.33
N ILE A 291 14.97 -17.71 -7.44
CA ILE A 291 13.51 -17.58 -7.58
C ILE A 291 13.20 -16.33 -8.35
N ALA A 292 12.33 -16.40 -9.36
CA ALA A 292 11.82 -15.25 -10.09
C ALA A 292 10.39 -15.53 -10.57
N ASP A 293 9.68 -14.48 -10.95
CA ASP A 293 8.41 -14.63 -11.66
C ASP A 293 8.62 -15.22 -13.07
N GLY A 294 7.72 -16.08 -13.53
CA GLY A 294 7.80 -16.74 -14.84
C GLY A 294 8.58 -18.07 -14.88
N LYS A 295 8.61 -18.71 -16.06
CA LYS A 295 9.24 -20.01 -16.32
C LYS A 295 10.14 -19.92 -17.55
N GLY A 296 11.10 -20.85 -17.67
CA GLY A 296 11.99 -20.98 -18.83
C GLY A 296 13.39 -20.42 -18.59
N THR A 297 14.14 -20.28 -19.68
CA THR A 297 15.49 -19.71 -19.72
C THR A 297 15.38 -18.24 -20.10
N ASP A 298 16.00 -17.34 -19.32
CA ASP A 298 15.93 -15.88 -19.48
C ASP A 298 14.71 -15.20 -18.84
N ARG A 299 14.55 -15.44 -17.54
CA ARG A 299 13.48 -14.84 -16.74
C ARG A 299 13.77 -13.37 -16.44
N MET A 300 12.72 -12.60 -16.18
CA MET A 300 12.83 -11.22 -15.71
C MET A 300 13.05 -11.22 -14.20
N LEU A 301 14.21 -10.75 -13.75
CA LEU A 301 14.51 -10.54 -12.34
C LEU A 301 14.11 -9.13 -11.93
N LYS A 302 13.53 -9.00 -10.74
CA LYS A 302 12.98 -7.74 -10.22
C LYS A 302 13.55 -7.43 -8.83
N THR A 303 13.76 -6.16 -8.50
CA THR A 303 14.19 -5.75 -7.15
C THR A 303 13.12 -6.01 -6.11
N GLU A 304 11.85 -6.05 -6.49
CA GLU A 304 10.71 -6.46 -5.65
C GLU A 304 10.99 -7.79 -4.94
N GLU A 305 11.65 -8.74 -5.62
CA GLU A 305 11.89 -10.10 -5.11
C GLU A 305 12.91 -10.11 -3.96
N CYS A 306 13.76 -9.09 -3.84
CA CYS A 306 14.63 -8.93 -2.67
C CYS A 306 13.80 -8.80 -1.37
N TYR A 307 12.69 -8.06 -1.43
CA TYR A 307 11.83 -7.82 -0.28
C TYR A 307 10.66 -8.78 -0.19
N THR A 308 10.06 -9.15 -1.34
CA THR A 308 8.88 -10.01 -1.38
C THR A 308 9.19 -11.50 -1.34
N VAL A 309 10.44 -11.92 -1.62
CA VAL A 309 10.84 -13.33 -1.63
C VAL A 309 11.99 -13.60 -0.66
N SER A 310 13.14 -12.93 -0.82
CA SER A 310 14.33 -13.25 -0.01
C SER A 310 14.13 -13.00 1.47
N TYR A 311 13.47 -11.89 1.85
CA TYR A 311 13.14 -11.61 3.24
C TYR A 311 12.21 -12.69 3.84
N PRO A 312 11.04 -13.01 3.25
CA PRO A 312 10.21 -14.10 3.74
C PRO A 312 10.92 -15.45 3.82
N LEU A 313 11.75 -15.80 2.84
CA LEU A 313 12.51 -17.05 2.89
C LEU A 313 13.52 -17.10 4.04
N ALA A 314 14.22 -16.00 4.33
CA ALA A 314 15.11 -15.93 5.48
C ALA A 314 14.35 -16.01 6.81
N VAL A 315 13.17 -15.39 6.90
CA VAL A 315 12.28 -15.54 8.06
C VAL A 315 11.84 -16.99 8.22
N LEU A 316 11.31 -17.61 7.17
CA LEU A 316 10.88 -19.01 7.17
C LEU A 316 12.03 -19.96 7.53
N ALA A 317 13.21 -19.74 6.97
CA ALA A 317 14.41 -20.51 7.26
C ALA A 317 14.73 -20.50 8.76
N LYS A 318 14.72 -19.31 9.38
CA LYS A 318 14.97 -19.15 10.82
C LYS A 318 13.86 -19.75 11.66
N THR A 319 12.60 -19.45 11.35
CA THR A 319 11.43 -19.87 12.12
C THR A 319 11.23 -21.39 12.10
N LEU A 320 11.47 -22.02 10.95
CA LEU A 320 11.20 -23.45 10.73
C LEU A 320 12.47 -24.31 10.75
N ASN A 321 13.62 -23.73 11.07
CA ASN A 321 14.93 -24.38 11.03
C ASN A 321 15.24 -25.08 9.69
N ARG A 322 15.02 -24.34 8.58
CA ARG A 322 15.18 -24.82 7.20
C ARG A 322 16.34 -24.09 6.49
N PRO A 323 17.60 -24.54 6.66
CA PRO A 323 18.77 -23.86 6.11
C PRO A 323 18.80 -23.80 4.56
N ASP A 324 18.10 -24.72 3.91
CA ASP A 324 17.89 -24.71 2.47
C ASP A 324 17.08 -23.49 1.99
N LEU A 325 16.10 -23.02 2.77
CA LEU A 325 15.36 -21.79 2.44
C LEU A 325 16.25 -20.54 2.59
N ALA A 326 17.18 -20.54 3.55
CA ALA A 326 18.19 -19.49 3.66
C ALA A 326 19.10 -19.47 2.42
N ARG A 327 19.45 -20.64 1.86
CA ARG A 327 20.21 -20.73 0.61
C ARG A 327 19.44 -20.13 -0.58
N LEU A 328 18.14 -20.41 -0.69
CA LEU A 328 17.28 -19.81 -1.74
C LEU A 328 17.23 -18.28 -1.61
N ALA A 329 17.08 -17.75 -0.38
CA ALA A 329 17.11 -16.31 -0.12
C ALA A 329 18.44 -15.68 -0.57
N ILE A 330 19.57 -16.30 -0.20
CA ILE A 330 20.92 -15.84 -0.57
C ILE A 330 21.11 -15.86 -2.08
N LYS A 331 20.77 -16.96 -2.76
CA LYS A 331 20.91 -17.09 -4.22
C LYS A 331 20.06 -16.07 -4.97
N THR A 332 18.84 -15.86 -4.49
CA THR A 332 17.93 -14.85 -5.03
C THR A 332 18.55 -13.45 -4.92
N LEU A 333 19.10 -13.06 -3.75
CA LEU A 333 19.78 -11.77 -3.58
C LEU A 333 21.05 -11.62 -4.43
N GLN A 334 21.93 -12.63 -4.43
CA GLN A 334 23.19 -12.62 -5.18
C GLN A 334 22.96 -12.38 -6.68
N SER A 335 21.93 -13.02 -7.24
CA SER A 335 21.55 -12.83 -8.64
C SER A 335 21.14 -11.39 -8.94
N ARG A 336 20.33 -10.74 -8.08
CA ARG A 336 19.94 -9.32 -8.25
C ARG A 336 21.12 -8.38 -8.08
N ILE A 337 22.00 -8.64 -7.11
CA ILE A 337 23.24 -7.85 -6.95
C ILE A 337 24.09 -7.94 -8.22
N SER A 338 24.25 -9.13 -8.79
CA SER A 338 25.08 -9.33 -9.98
C SER A 338 24.52 -8.66 -11.24
N ILE A 339 23.20 -8.76 -11.44
CA ILE A 339 22.54 -8.32 -12.68
C ILE A 339 22.07 -6.86 -12.58
N LEU A 340 21.41 -6.49 -11.49
CA LEU A 340 20.66 -5.23 -11.38
C LEU A 340 21.49 -4.07 -10.81
N GLU A 341 22.68 -4.32 -10.25
CA GLU A 341 23.55 -3.28 -9.71
C GLU A 341 24.73 -3.03 -10.67
N LYS A 342 24.71 -1.92 -11.41
CA LYS A 342 25.75 -1.56 -12.40
C LYS A 342 26.26 -0.15 -12.17
N GLY A 343 27.56 0.00 -11.96
CA GLY A 343 28.16 1.31 -11.68
C GLY A 343 27.48 1.99 -10.49
N THR A 344 26.95 3.19 -10.70
CA THR A 344 26.16 3.95 -9.70
C THR A 344 24.66 3.62 -9.74
N GLY A 345 24.20 2.85 -10.73
CA GLY A 345 22.81 2.52 -10.96
C GLY A 345 22.33 1.26 -10.26
N ILE A 346 21.09 1.29 -9.77
CA ILE A 346 20.31 0.12 -9.37
C ILE A 346 19.08 0.07 -10.27
N TYR A 347 18.98 -0.96 -11.09
CA TYR A 347 17.91 -1.15 -12.07
C TYR A 347 16.78 -1.95 -11.42
N GLN A 348 15.52 -1.52 -11.57
CA GLN A 348 14.42 -2.26 -10.94
C GLN A 348 14.24 -3.66 -11.54
N ARG A 349 14.51 -3.84 -12.82
CA ARG A 349 14.40 -5.15 -13.45
C ARG A 349 15.42 -5.38 -14.56
N GLY A 350 15.70 -6.64 -14.81
CA GLY A 350 16.52 -7.06 -15.93
C GLY A 350 16.39 -8.54 -16.24
N THR A 351 16.69 -8.91 -17.48
CA THR A 351 16.69 -10.31 -17.89
C THR A 351 17.91 -11.05 -17.32
N GLU A 352 17.85 -12.38 -17.22
CA GLU A 352 19.01 -13.17 -16.79
C GLU A 352 20.19 -13.04 -17.78
N GLN A 353 19.92 -12.66 -19.04
CA GLN A 353 20.91 -12.27 -20.05
C GLN A 353 21.48 -10.86 -19.89
N GLY A 354 20.90 -10.03 -19.01
CA GLY A 354 21.44 -8.73 -18.63
C GLY A 354 20.88 -7.52 -19.39
N GLU A 355 19.72 -7.63 -20.03
CA GLU A 355 18.97 -6.45 -20.48
C GLU A 355 18.40 -5.73 -19.25
N LEU A 356 18.55 -4.41 -19.15
CA LEU A 356 18.25 -3.65 -17.93
C LEU A 356 17.20 -2.56 -18.17
N PHE A 357 16.33 -2.36 -17.18
CA PHE A 357 15.25 -1.38 -17.25
C PHE A 357 15.07 -0.64 -15.91
N PHE A 358 14.46 0.55 -15.97
CA PHE A 358 14.14 1.36 -14.79
C PHE A 358 15.35 1.64 -13.89
N GLU A 359 16.40 2.23 -14.48
CA GLU A 359 17.56 2.69 -13.71
C GLU A 359 17.14 3.69 -12.63
N ASN A 360 17.54 3.44 -11.38
CA ASN A 360 17.36 4.35 -10.25
C ASN A 360 15.91 4.81 -10.02
N TRP A 361 14.95 3.93 -10.30
CA TRP A 361 13.56 4.16 -9.92
C TRP A 361 13.40 4.02 -8.39
N SER A 362 12.98 5.09 -7.72
CA SER A 362 12.99 5.24 -6.26
C SER A 362 12.35 4.06 -5.51
N ARG A 363 11.18 3.62 -5.94
CA ARG A 363 10.47 2.50 -5.33
C ARG A 363 11.13 1.15 -5.63
N GLY A 364 11.69 0.98 -6.82
CA GLY A 364 12.51 -0.18 -7.16
C GLY A 364 13.74 -0.30 -6.26
N VAL A 365 14.42 0.82 -6.00
CA VAL A 365 15.55 0.89 -5.07
C VAL A 365 15.12 0.62 -3.63
N ALA A 366 13.95 1.10 -3.21
CA ALA A 366 13.40 0.80 -1.89
C ALA A 366 13.23 -0.71 -1.65
N TRP A 367 12.67 -1.45 -2.62
CA TRP A 367 12.57 -2.91 -2.53
C TRP A 367 13.91 -3.60 -2.38
N TYR A 368 14.90 -3.15 -3.16
CA TYR A 368 16.24 -3.69 -3.13
C TYR A 368 16.90 -3.51 -1.77
N LEU A 369 16.91 -2.27 -1.25
CA LEU A 369 17.56 -1.94 0.01
C LEU A 369 16.83 -2.56 1.21
N LEU A 370 15.50 -2.45 1.28
CA LEU A 370 14.75 -2.98 2.41
C LEU A 370 14.79 -4.51 2.42
N GLY A 371 14.72 -5.14 1.25
CA GLY A 371 14.88 -6.58 1.09
C GLY A 371 16.23 -7.09 1.57
N LEU A 372 17.32 -6.43 1.20
CA LEU A 372 18.67 -6.74 1.70
C LEU A 372 18.75 -6.59 3.23
N ALA A 373 18.32 -5.43 3.75
CA ALA A 373 18.38 -5.13 5.18
C ALA A 373 17.61 -6.18 6.02
N LYS A 374 16.38 -6.48 5.61
CA LYS A 374 15.51 -7.44 6.29
C LYS A 374 16.04 -8.86 6.17
N THR A 375 16.48 -9.29 4.99
CA THR A 375 17.05 -10.64 4.81
C THR A 375 18.28 -10.84 5.69
N LEU A 376 19.21 -9.87 5.73
CA LEU A 376 20.45 -9.94 6.52
C LEU A 376 20.21 -10.17 8.01
N VAL A 377 19.18 -9.57 8.60
CA VAL A 377 18.87 -9.74 10.03
C VAL A 377 18.40 -11.16 10.37
N HIS A 378 17.79 -11.86 9.41
CA HIS A 378 17.26 -13.21 9.63
C HIS A 378 18.21 -14.33 9.20
N LEU A 379 19.22 -14.05 8.36
CA LEU A 379 20.22 -15.04 7.97
C LEU A 379 21.20 -15.39 9.11
N PRO A 380 21.65 -16.66 9.20
CA PRO A 380 22.74 -17.04 10.09
C PRO A 380 24.08 -16.43 9.65
N GLU A 381 25.03 -16.29 10.59
CA GLU A 381 26.38 -15.82 10.29
C GLU A 381 27.09 -16.76 9.29
N SER A 382 27.65 -16.18 8.23
CA SER A 382 28.31 -16.88 7.12
C SER A 382 29.13 -15.89 6.29
N GLU A 383 30.05 -16.39 5.44
CA GLU A 383 30.80 -15.54 4.51
C GLU A 383 29.91 -14.91 3.44
N GLU A 384 28.85 -15.61 3.03
CA GLU A 384 27.83 -15.09 2.13
C GLU A 384 27.06 -13.93 2.78
N LYS A 385 26.65 -14.05 4.05
CA LYS A 385 26.01 -12.97 4.79
C LYS A 385 26.92 -11.74 4.91
N LYS A 386 28.22 -11.93 5.20
CA LYS A 386 29.21 -10.84 5.23
C LYS A 386 29.33 -10.15 3.88
N SER A 387 29.39 -10.92 2.80
CA SER A 387 29.46 -10.39 1.42
C SER A 387 28.21 -9.59 1.06
N LEU A 388 27.02 -10.12 1.37
CA LEU A 388 25.74 -9.43 1.18
C LEU A 388 25.66 -8.13 1.99
N ARG A 389 26.20 -8.11 3.22
CA ARG A 389 26.27 -6.90 4.04
C ARG A 389 27.14 -5.82 3.38
N ILE A 390 28.28 -6.18 2.81
CA ILE A 390 29.14 -5.25 2.07
C ILE A 390 28.40 -4.70 0.85
N SER A 391 27.71 -5.54 0.08
CA SER A 391 26.90 -5.09 -1.06
C SER A 391 25.77 -4.15 -0.63
N PHE A 392 25.07 -4.46 0.46
CA PHE A 392 24.04 -3.57 1.02
C PHE A 392 24.59 -2.19 1.40
N GLN A 393 25.75 -2.13 2.06
CA GLN A 393 26.40 -0.88 2.42
C GLN A 393 26.80 -0.06 1.17
N LYS A 394 27.41 -0.71 0.17
CA LYS A 394 27.73 -0.07 -1.12
C LYS A 394 26.50 0.45 -1.85
N ALA A 395 25.39 -0.29 -1.81
CA ALA A 395 24.14 0.14 -2.40
C ALA A 395 23.59 1.39 -1.70
N VAL A 396 23.66 1.45 -0.36
CA VAL A 396 23.28 2.65 0.40
C VAL A 396 24.16 3.85 0.02
N ASP A 397 25.48 3.66 -0.10
CA ASP A 397 26.41 4.74 -0.49
C ASP A 397 26.10 5.32 -1.88
N LYS A 398 25.53 4.53 -2.80
CA LYS A 398 25.05 5.00 -4.12
C LYS A 398 23.78 5.85 -4.04
N VAL A 399 22.91 5.57 -3.06
CA VAL A 399 21.58 6.17 -2.96
C VAL A 399 21.59 7.50 -2.19
N LEU A 400 22.43 7.60 -1.15
CA LEU A 400 22.49 8.79 -0.29
C LEU A 400 22.77 10.11 -1.05
N PRO A 401 23.67 10.16 -2.05
CA PRO A 401 23.95 11.39 -2.80
C PRO A 401 22.74 11.95 -3.56
N TYR A 402 21.73 11.13 -3.85
CA TYR A 402 20.52 11.56 -4.57
C TYR A 402 19.43 12.14 -3.65
N GLN A 403 19.63 12.13 -2.32
CA GLN A 403 18.67 12.74 -1.40
C GLN A 403 18.63 14.26 -1.61
N GLN A 404 17.43 14.78 -1.84
CA GLN A 404 17.23 16.21 -2.04
C GLN A 404 17.33 16.99 -0.72
N SER A 405 17.47 18.32 -0.82
CA SER A 405 17.57 19.20 0.34
C SER A 405 16.34 19.14 1.26
N ASN A 406 15.15 18.87 0.69
CA ASN A 406 13.91 18.64 1.43
C ASN A 406 13.78 17.22 2.02
N GLY A 407 14.82 16.37 1.87
CA GLY A 407 14.88 15.02 2.42
C GLY A 407 14.26 13.93 1.55
N LEU A 408 13.60 14.27 0.45
CA LEU A 408 12.94 13.32 -0.45
C LEU A 408 13.87 12.87 -1.60
N TRP A 409 13.44 11.84 -2.34
CA TRP A 409 14.02 11.44 -3.61
C TRP A 409 13.01 11.69 -4.75
N PHE A 410 13.53 11.96 -5.95
CA PHE A 410 12.74 11.95 -7.18
C PHE A 410 12.29 10.53 -7.55
N ALA A 411 11.21 10.39 -8.32
CA ALA A 411 10.72 9.10 -8.81
C ALA A 411 11.82 8.33 -9.56
N PHE A 412 12.63 9.03 -10.34
CA PHE A 412 13.89 8.52 -10.89
C PHE A 412 15.00 9.46 -10.44
N PHE A 413 15.98 8.95 -9.70
CA PHE A 413 16.93 9.80 -8.97
C PHE A 413 17.71 10.77 -9.85
N HIS A 414 18.01 10.37 -11.08
CA HIS A 414 18.78 11.12 -12.05
C HIS A 414 17.92 11.99 -12.99
N ARG A 415 16.60 12.05 -12.75
CA ARG A 415 15.61 12.74 -13.60
C ARG A 415 14.65 13.61 -12.77
N PRO A 416 15.06 14.83 -12.37
CA PRO A 416 14.25 15.73 -11.56
C PRO A 416 12.87 16.04 -12.15
N GLU A 417 12.73 16.01 -13.48
CA GLU A 417 11.48 16.22 -14.21
C GLU A 417 10.41 15.16 -13.89
N THR A 418 10.80 14.00 -13.36
CA THR A 418 9.86 12.96 -12.92
C THR A 418 9.16 13.31 -11.60
N GLY A 419 9.62 14.36 -10.91
CA GLY A 419 9.04 14.88 -9.67
C GLY A 419 9.37 14.04 -8.44
N LEU A 420 9.14 14.62 -7.26
CA LEU A 420 9.33 13.95 -5.98
C LEU A 420 8.37 12.77 -5.82
N GLU A 421 8.76 11.76 -5.05
CA GLU A 421 7.99 10.52 -4.92
C GLU A 421 8.08 9.95 -3.50
N THR A 422 6.91 9.86 -2.85
CA THR A 422 6.85 9.59 -1.41
C THR A 422 6.96 8.12 -1.06
N SER A 423 6.52 7.19 -1.92
CA SER A 423 6.57 5.75 -1.59
C SER A 423 7.99 5.19 -1.60
N GLY A 424 8.79 5.56 -2.61
CA GLY A 424 10.21 5.25 -2.70
C GLY A 424 10.98 5.94 -1.59
N THR A 425 10.69 7.21 -1.29
CA THR A 425 11.32 7.89 -0.15
C THR A 425 11.02 7.17 1.19
N ALA A 426 9.75 6.85 1.45
CA ALA A 426 9.35 6.15 2.67
C ALA A 426 10.03 4.77 2.76
N GLY A 427 10.07 4.01 1.67
CA GLY A 427 10.70 2.70 1.63
C GLY A 427 12.23 2.73 1.76
N ILE A 428 12.91 3.70 1.12
CA ILE A 428 14.36 3.93 1.31
C ILE A 428 14.62 4.29 2.77
N GLY A 429 13.84 5.23 3.32
CA GLY A 429 13.93 5.60 4.73
C GLY A 429 13.74 4.40 5.67
N ALA A 430 12.76 3.53 5.39
CA ALA A 430 12.54 2.31 6.16
C ALA A 430 13.77 1.38 6.11
N ALA A 431 14.38 1.19 4.95
CA ALA A 431 15.60 0.39 4.79
C ALA A 431 16.79 0.97 5.57
N LEU A 432 16.99 2.29 5.50
CA LEU A 432 18.04 3.01 6.23
C LEU A 432 17.84 2.92 7.74
N THR A 433 16.60 3.08 8.20
CA THR A 433 16.24 2.97 9.63
C THR A 433 16.50 1.57 10.14
N TYR A 434 15.94 0.56 9.46
CA TYR A 434 16.06 -0.83 9.85
C TYR A 434 17.52 -1.29 9.82
N GLY A 435 18.27 -0.90 8.80
CA GLY A 435 19.70 -1.17 8.70
C GLY A 435 20.51 -0.52 9.83
N TYR A 436 20.21 0.72 10.22
CA TYR A 436 20.87 1.38 11.34
C TYR A 436 20.54 0.72 12.69
N GLN A 437 19.25 0.45 12.95
CA GLN A 437 18.79 -0.18 14.20
C GLN A 437 19.39 -1.57 14.43
N ASN A 438 19.67 -2.32 13.37
CA ASN A 438 20.26 -3.66 13.44
C ASN A 438 21.79 -3.66 13.24
N GLY A 439 22.46 -2.51 13.35
CA GLY A 439 23.92 -2.41 13.26
C GLY A 439 24.50 -2.72 11.86
N LEU A 440 23.68 -2.72 10.82
CA LEU A 440 24.12 -2.93 9.43
C LEU A 440 24.67 -1.64 8.81
N LEU A 441 24.16 -0.48 9.25
CA LEU A 441 24.51 0.85 8.73
C LEU A 441 24.99 1.81 9.82
N ASN A 442 25.60 2.92 9.39
CA ASN A 442 26.18 3.94 10.28
C ASN A 442 25.23 5.14 10.50
N ARG A 443 25.69 6.14 11.26
CA ARG A 443 24.90 7.34 11.62
C ARG A 443 24.50 8.21 10.42
N ASN A 444 25.15 8.13 9.27
CA ASN A 444 24.75 8.90 8.08
C ASN A 444 23.39 8.43 7.57
N SER A 445 23.12 7.12 7.63
CA SER A 445 21.81 6.55 7.30
C SER A 445 20.72 7.02 8.25
N LYS A 446 21.04 7.20 9.54
CA LYS A 446 20.11 7.80 10.51
C LYS A 446 19.77 9.25 10.15
N LYS A 447 20.77 10.09 9.84
CA LYS A 447 20.54 11.49 9.42
C LYS A 447 19.71 11.59 8.15
N ALA A 448 19.98 10.72 7.17
CA ALA A 448 19.19 10.66 5.94
C ALA A 448 17.73 10.24 6.22
N THR A 449 17.52 9.31 7.14
CA THR A 449 16.18 8.92 7.62
C THR A 449 15.44 10.09 8.24
N GLU A 450 16.07 10.83 9.16
CA GLU A 450 15.46 11.98 9.84
C GLU A 450 15.00 13.04 8.81
N LYS A 451 15.83 13.31 7.79
CA LYS A 451 15.45 14.18 6.68
C LYS A 451 14.28 13.63 5.87
N ALA A 452 14.29 12.33 5.55
CA ALA A 452 13.21 11.69 4.81
C ALA A 452 11.89 11.78 5.56
N GLN A 453 11.92 11.50 6.87
CA GLN A 453 10.75 11.61 7.74
C GLN A 453 10.20 13.05 7.73
N SER A 454 11.04 14.06 7.95
CA SER A 454 10.62 15.47 7.89
C SER A 454 10.08 15.86 6.51
N GLY A 455 10.71 15.39 5.42
CA GLY A 455 10.29 15.66 4.06
C GLY A 455 8.93 15.05 3.68
N LEU A 456 8.52 13.97 4.35
CA LEU A 456 7.24 13.30 4.11
C LEU A 456 6.06 13.96 4.82
N LEU A 457 6.29 14.68 5.93
CA LEU A 457 5.21 15.29 6.71
C LEU A 457 4.30 16.24 5.90
N PRO A 458 4.82 17.11 5.00
CA PRO A 458 3.98 17.99 4.20
C PRO A 458 3.03 17.27 3.23
N TYR A 459 3.27 15.97 2.97
CA TYR A 459 2.45 15.13 2.08
C TYR A 459 1.36 14.36 2.83
N LEU A 460 1.30 14.48 4.16
CA LEU A 460 0.21 13.91 4.93
C LEU A 460 -1.08 14.70 4.68
N THR A 461 -2.16 13.96 4.43
CA THR A 461 -3.51 14.52 4.42
C THR A 461 -3.93 14.86 5.85
N PRO A 462 -4.94 15.73 6.03
CA PRO A 462 -5.45 16.07 7.35
C PRO A 462 -5.85 14.86 8.20
N ASP A 463 -6.28 13.76 7.56
CA ASP A 463 -6.68 12.52 8.22
C ASP A 463 -5.59 11.42 8.22
N GLY A 464 -4.35 11.77 7.86
CA GLY A 464 -3.16 10.95 8.09
C GLY A 464 -2.77 9.97 6.97
N TYR A 465 -3.39 10.03 5.79
CA TYR A 465 -2.85 9.32 4.63
C TYR A 465 -1.65 10.05 4.05
N LEU A 466 -0.76 9.31 3.39
CA LEU A 466 0.35 9.90 2.64
C LEU A 466 -0.02 10.02 1.16
N THR A 467 0.05 11.24 0.63
CA THR A 467 -0.08 11.56 -0.80
C THR A 467 1.27 11.48 -1.50
N GLY A 468 1.35 11.87 -2.78
CA GLY A 468 2.63 11.99 -3.49
C GLY A 468 3.25 10.66 -3.90
N THR A 469 2.49 9.55 -3.84
CA THR A 469 2.95 8.21 -4.23
C THR A 469 2.76 7.99 -5.72
N ALA A 470 3.77 7.47 -6.41
CA ALA A 470 3.60 7.04 -7.80
C ALA A 470 2.66 5.84 -7.89
N GLN A 471 1.74 5.84 -8.85
CA GLN A 471 0.74 4.79 -9.04
C GLN A 471 1.40 3.41 -9.27
N VAL A 472 0.68 2.32 -8.93
CA VAL A 472 1.08 0.93 -9.24
C VAL A 472 1.45 0.81 -10.73
N ASN A 473 2.53 0.09 -11.03
CA ASN A 473 3.15 0.06 -12.35
C ASN A 473 2.38 -0.79 -13.40
N LYS A 474 1.10 -0.47 -13.61
CA LYS A 474 0.23 -1.10 -14.62
C LYS A 474 0.35 -0.41 -15.99
N GLY A 475 0.70 0.87 -16.01
CA GLY A 475 0.89 1.67 -17.23
C GLY A 475 2.34 1.79 -17.71
N GLY A 476 3.27 1.03 -17.11
CA GLY A 476 4.68 1.02 -17.49
C GLY A 476 5.42 2.34 -17.23
N ASP A 477 6.52 2.51 -17.95
CA ASP A 477 7.50 3.60 -17.82
C ASP A 477 6.85 4.98 -17.91
N ALA A 478 5.98 5.17 -18.91
CA ALA A 478 5.28 6.43 -19.13
C ALA A 478 4.41 6.83 -17.92
N LEU A 479 3.84 5.87 -17.20
CA LEU A 479 3.08 6.16 -15.98
C LEU A 479 4.00 6.57 -14.82
N GLN A 480 5.14 5.90 -14.66
CA GLN A 480 6.05 6.18 -13.55
C GLN A 480 6.83 7.50 -13.73
N GLN A 481 7.05 7.92 -14.98
CA GLN A 481 7.84 9.13 -15.29
C GLN A 481 7.01 10.41 -15.37
N ASN A 482 5.68 10.34 -15.54
CA ASN A 482 4.86 11.52 -15.88
C ASN A 482 4.42 12.41 -14.70
N GLY A 483 4.88 12.14 -13.48
CA GLY A 483 4.51 12.93 -12.30
C GLY A 483 3.11 12.66 -11.73
N PHE A 484 2.32 11.72 -12.26
CA PHE A 484 1.03 11.34 -11.68
C PHE A 484 1.22 10.73 -10.28
N ARG A 485 0.53 11.28 -9.28
CA ARG A 485 0.63 10.87 -7.88
C ARG A 485 -0.74 10.61 -7.27
N VAL A 486 -0.75 9.69 -6.33
CA VAL A 486 -1.95 9.19 -5.66
C VAL A 486 -1.72 9.07 -4.16
N ILE A 487 -2.80 8.79 -3.44
CA ILE A 487 -2.73 8.24 -2.09
C ILE A 487 -2.54 6.73 -2.19
N SER A 488 -1.69 6.17 -1.35
CA SER A 488 -1.48 4.72 -1.25
C SER A 488 -1.22 4.32 0.20
N PRO A 489 -2.21 3.73 0.90
CA PRO A 489 -2.11 3.46 2.33
C PRO A 489 -0.94 2.54 2.73
N TYR A 490 -0.45 1.67 1.84
CA TYR A 490 0.69 0.80 2.13
C TYR A 490 1.95 1.59 2.55
N THR A 491 2.10 2.83 2.08
CA THR A 491 3.27 3.66 2.41
C THR A 491 3.40 3.96 3.90
N LEU A 492 2.29 3.94 4.64
CA LEU A 492 2.30 4.08 6.10
C LEU A 492 3.01 2.90 6.79
N GLY A 493 2.97 1.71 6.19
CA GLY A 493 3.73 0.55 6.66
C GLY A 493 5.24 0.79 6.60
N PHE A 494 5.75 1.51 5.59
CA PHE A 494 7.14 1.97 5.59
C PHE A 494 7.42 3.00 6.68
N SER A 495 6.52 3.99 6.82
CA SER A 495 6.66 5.03 7.84
C SER A 495 6.70 4.49 9.27
N ALA A 496 6.07 3.34 9.51
CA ALA A 496 6.12 2.63 10.80
C ALA A 496 7.55 2.34 11.28
N HIS A 497 8.49 2.13 10.35
CA HIS A 497 9.89 1.87 10.71
C HIS A 497 10.57 3.07 11.37
N PHE A 498 10.14 4.30 11.07
CA PHE A 498 10.75 5.53 11.63
C PHE A 498 10.56 5.67 13.14
N VAL A 499 9.48 5.12 13.70
CA VAL A 499 9.05 5.38 15.09
C VAL A 499 9.33 4.23 16.06
N THR A 500 10.05 3.21 15.60
CA THR A 500 10.38 2.02 16.40
C THR A 500 11.61 2.22 17.29
N THR A 501 12.19 3.43 17.30
CA THR A 501 13.31 3.83 18.17
C THR A 501 12.91 4.02 19.61
#